data_AF-T0L7B2-F1
#
_entry.id   AF-T0L7B2-F1
#
_cell.length_a   1.000
_cell.length_b   1.000
_cell.length_c   1.000
_cell.angle_alpha   90.00
_cell.angle_beta   90.00
_cell.angle_gamma   90.00
#
_symmetry.space_group_name_H-M   'P 1'
#
loop_
_entity.id
_entity.type
_entity.pdbx_description
1 polymer ?
#
loop_
_entity_poly.entity_id
_entity_poly.type
_entity_poly.pdbx_seq_one_letter_code
_entity_poly.pdbx_strand_id
1 'polypeptide(L)'
;MAVPAPTLNDAALEIRANKDVNPAAVKDTTCTDKAAKIDTHDMNVATLAICGGIQGSIQKCGGAPKSTTGVSGTAKFTLNPTSSGATLNVSKGRWEGCIRAARATCPTGSFKSTCVGGASTGDIAFTLTNP
;
A
#
# COMPACT_ATOMS: atom_id res chain seq x y z
N MET A 1 35.38 -4.68 16.86
CA MET A 1 34.47 -5.84 16.73
C MET A 1 33.18 -5.33 16.10
N ALA A 2 32.96 -5.58 14.81
CA ALA A 2 31.73 -5.17 14.13
C ALA A 2 30.66 -6.23 14.40
N VAL A 3 29.56 -5.83 15.05
CA VAL A 3 28.39 -6.69 15.21
C VAL A 3 27.73 -6.79 13.84
N PRO A 4 27.52 -8.00 13.27
CA PRO A 4 26.80 -8.11 12.01
C PRO A 4 25.36 -7.61 12.22
N ALA A 5 24.90 -6.73 11.33
CA ALA A 5 23.51 -6.32 11.32
C ALA A 5 22.62 -7.57 11.18
N PRO A 6 21.55 -7.70 11.98
CA PRO A 6 20.66 -8.85 11.88
C PRO A 6 20.04 -8.85 10.48
N THR A 7 20.16 -9.96 9.76
CA THR A 7 19.41 -10.18 8.53
C THR A 7 17.93 -10.16 8.90
N LEU A 8 17.19 -9.15 8.44
CA LEU A 8 15.73 -9.11 8.61
C LEU A 8 15.12 -10.15 7.66
N ASN A 9 14.94 -11.38 8.16
CA ASN A 9 14.12 -12.39 7.48
C ASN A 9 12.65 -11.91 7.52
N ASP A 10 11.84 -12.23 6.51
CA ASP A 10 10.42 -11.81 6.41
C ASP A 10 9.62 -12.05 7.70
N ALA A 11 9.94 -13.12 8.44
CA ALA A 11 9.36 -13.45 9.74
C ALA A 11 9.50 -12.31 10.79
N ALA A 12 10.60 -11.56 10.78
CA ALA A 12 10.83 -10.44 11.70
C ALA A 12 9.96 -9.21 11.36
N LEU A 13 9.60 -9.04 10.07
CA LEU A 13 8.68 -8.00 9.62
C LEU A 13 7.22 -8.37 9.93
N GLU A 14 6.87 -9.65 9.85
CA GLU A 14 5.53 -10.15 10.21
C GLU A 14 5.18 -9.97 11.70
N ILE A 15 6.16 -10.03 12.60
CA ILE A 15 5.96 -9.85 14.05
C ILE A 15 5.54 -8.41 14.38
N ARG A 16 5.92 -7.43 13.56
CA ARG A 16 5.59 -6.00 13.74
C ARG A 16 4.36 -5.56 12.94
N ALA A 17 3.91 -6.38 12.00
CA ALA A 17 2.78 -6.06 11.15
C ALA A 17 1.46 -6.26 11.91
N ASN A 18 0.61 -5.23 11.94
CA ASN A 18 -0.77 -5.40 12.38
C ASN A 18 -1.46 -6.42 11.46
N LYS A 19 -1.93 -7.53 12.02
CA LYS A 19 -2.58 -8.62 11.28
C LYS A 19 -4.10 -8.45 11.17
N ASP A 20 -4.68 -7.45 11.83
CA ASP A 20 -6.11 -7.18 11.76
C ASP A 20 -6.49 -6.72 10.35
N VAL A 21 -7.42 -7.47 9.77
CA VAL A 21 -8.01 -7.19 8.46
C VAL A 21 -9.42 -6.66 8.67
N ASN A 22 -9.66 -5.41 8.28
CA ASN A 22 -10.99 -4.86 8.16
C ASN A 22 -11.44 -4.97 6.68
N PRO A 23 -12.33 -5.91 6.31
CA PRO A 23 -12.76 -6.05 4.92
C PRO A 23 -13.48 -4.80 4.39
N ALA A 24 -14.11 -4.01 5.26
CA ALA A 24 -14.77 -2.76 4.88
C ALA A 24 -13.79 -1.59 4.62
N ALA A 25 -12.47 -1.80 4.77
CA ALA A 25 -11.47 -0.81 4.41
C ALA A 25 -11.36 -0.62 2.89
N VAL A 26 -11.80 -1.60 2.10
CA VAL A 26 -11.78 -1.55 0.63
C VAL A 26 -13.10 -1.95 0.02
N LYS A 27 -13.28 -1.58 -1.24
CA LYS A 27 -14.35 -2.05 -2.13
C LYS A 27 -13.80 -2.34 -3.52
N ASP A 28 -14.57 -3.10 -4.30
CA ASP A 28 -14.31 -3.40 -5.72
C ASP A 28 -12.93 -4.05 -6.00
N THR A 29 -12.40 -4.79 -5.02
CA THR A 29 -11.11 -5.48 -5.18
C THR A 29 -11.20 -6.55 -6.26
N THR A 30 -10.36 -6.42 -7.28
CA THR A 30 -10.30 -7.34 -8.42
C THR A 30 -8.86 -7.76 -8.66
N CYS A 31 -8.58 -9.06 -8.69
CA CYS A 31 -7.26 -9.57 -9.03
C CYS A 31 -7.08 -9.49 -10.55
N THR A 32 -6.11 -8.71 -11.02
CA THR A 32 -5.93 -8.41 -12.45
C THR A 32 -4.92 -9.33 -13.13
N ASP A 33 -3.94 -9.82 -12.38
CA ASP A 33 -2.99 -10.83 -12.84
C ASP A 33 -2.53 -11.68 -11.65
N LYS A 34 -3.04 -12.91 -11.55
CA LYS A 34 -2.69 -13.84 -10.46
C LYS A 34 -1.29 -14.46 -10.62
N ALA A 35 -0.69 -14.39 -11.81
CA ALA A 35 0.62 -14.95 -12.11
C ALA A 35 1.76 -13.95 -11.87
N ALA A 36 1.45 -12.66 -11.74
CA ALA A 36 2.44 -11.64 -11.41
C ALA A 36 3.18 -12.01 -10.12
N LYS A 37 4.51 -12.09 -10.21
CA LYS A 37 5.39 -12.38 -9.08
C LYS A 37 5.69 -11.07 -8.36
N ILE A 38 5.08 -10.86 -7.21
CA ILE A 38 5.30 -9.66 -6.39
C ILE A 38 5.89 -10.12 -5.07
N ASP A 39 7.12 -9.70 -4.81
CA ASP A 39 7.82 -9.97 -3.57
C ASP A 39 7.20 -9.18 -2.39
N THR A 40 7.13 -9.82 -1.22
CA THR A 40 6.49 -9.24 -0.04
C THR A 40 7.30 -8.07 0.52
N HIS A 41 8.63 -8.16 0.51
CA HIS A 41 9.49 -7.07 0.94
C HIS A 41 9.32 -5.87 0.02
N ASP A 42 9.40 -6.08 -1.30
CA ASP A 42 9.15 -5.05 -2.31
C ASP A 42 7.78 -4.39 -2.13
N MET A 43 6.73 -5.18 -1.91
CA MET A 43 5.39 -4.64 -1.68
C MET A 43 5.32 -3.78 -0.41
N ASN A 44 5.96 -4.20 0.68
CA ASN A 44 5.99 -3.43 1.92
C ASN A 44 6.78 -2.13 1.76
N VAL A 45 7.88 -2.14 1.01
CA VAL A 45 8.63 -0.91 0.70
C VAL A 45 7.83 0.01 -0.22
N ALA A 46 7.22 -0.52 -1.28
CA ALA A 46 6.37 0.23 -2.20
C ALA A 46 5.15 0.84 -1.48
N THR A 47 4.58 0.12 -0.50
CA THR A 47 3.52 0.61 0.39
C THR A 47 3.92 1.90 1.09
N LEU A 48 5.16 1.98 1.58
CA LEU A 48 5.68 3.13 2.32
C LEU A 48 6.23 4.23 1.41
N ALA A 49 6.51 3.94 0.14
CA ALA A 49 7.12 4.87 -0.80
C ALA A 49 6.13 5.90 -1.40
N ILE A 50 4.82 5.73 -1.18
CA ILE A 50 3.82 6.67 -1.68
C ILE A 50 4.02 8.08 -1.10
N CYS A 51 3.65 9.10 -1.87
CA CYS A 51 3.73 10.52 -1.51
C CYS A 51 5.14 10.98 -1.11
N GLY A 52 6.18 10.37 -1.70
CA GLY A 52 7.58 10.64 -1.37
C GLY A 52 8.06 9.96 -0.07
N GLY A 53 7.21 9.14 0.58
CA GLY A 53 7.52 8.43 1.80
C GLY A 53 6.54 8.73 2.94
N ILE A 54 5.84 7.70 3.43
CA ILE A 54 4.95 7.76 4.61
C ILE A 54 5.48 6.91 5.77
N GLN A 55 6.76 7.09 6.08
CA GLN A 55 7.51 6.36 7.12
C GLN A 55 8.11 7.32 8.16
N GLY A 56 8.61 6.75 9.26
CA GLY A 56 9.26 7.54 10.33
C GLY A 56 8.30 8.52 11.00
N SER A 57 8.65 9.81 11.03
CA SER A 57 7.77 10.86 11.58
C SER A 57 6.60 11.21 10.65
N ILE A 58 6.69 10.87 9.36
CA ILE A 58 5.64 11.14 8.37
C ILE A 58 4.63 9.99 8.44
N GLN A 59 3.46 10.29 9.00
CA GLN A 59 2.39 9.31 9.21
C GLN A 59 1.20 9.50 8.23
N LYS A 60 1.35 10.35 7.22
CA LYS A 60 0.31 10.64 6.22
C LYS A 60 0.92 11.09 4.89
N CYS A 61 0.18 10.85 3.82
CA CYS A 61 0.50 11.40 2.51
C CYS A 61 0.57 12.93 2.59
N GLY A 62 1.78 13.48 2.43
CA GLY A 62 2.03 14.92 2.50
C GLY A 62 1.74 15.62 1.18
N GLY A 63 1.51 16.95 1.23
CA GLY A 63 1.44 17.80 0.04
C GLY A 63 0.15 17.74 -0.77
N ALA A 64 -0.85 16.96 -0.32
CA ALA A 64 -2.15 16.82 -0.97
C ALA A 64 -2.06 16.59 -2.51
N PRO A 65 -1.27 15.62 -3.00
CA PRO A 65 -1.12 15.40 -4.43
C PRO A 65 -2.40 14.81 -5.04
N LYS A 66 -2.62 15.04 -6.33
CA LYS A 66 -3.76 14.43 -7.08
C LYS A 66 -3.52 12.98 -7.48
N SER A 67 -2.28 12.52 -7.42
CA SER A 67 -1.90 11.14 -7.67
C SER A 67 -0.58 10.85 -6.97
N THR A 68 -0.30 9.59 -6.71
CA THR A 68 1.03 9.19 -6.25
C THR A 68 1.35 7.77 -6.67
N THR A 69 2.64 7.47 -6.67
CA THR A 69 3.15 6.13 -6.92
C THR A 69 4.17 5.76 -5.85
N GLY A 70 4.11 4.52 -5.39
CA GLY A 70 5.15 3.91 -4.57
C GLY A 70 5.70 2.71 -5.32
N VAL A 71 7.02 2.61 -5.48
CA VAL A 71 7.66 1.56 -6.27
C VAL A 71 8.85 0.99 -5.51
N SER A 72 8.99 -0.33 -5.55
CA SER A 72 10.17 -1.05 -5.09
C SER A 72 10.22 -2.40 -5.80
N GLY A 73 11.34 -2.71 -6.45
CA GLY A 73 11.56 -3.97 -7.18
C GLY A 73 10.35 -4.40 -8.01
N THR A 74 9.72 -5.49 -7.60
CA THR A 74 8.58 -6.17 -8.24
C THR A 74 7.20 -5.62 -7.86
N ALA A 75 7.13 -4.52 -7.11
CA ALA A 75 5.88 -3.93 -6.64
C ALA A 75 5.76 -2.45 -7.00
N LYS A 76 4.64 -2.10 -7.64
CA LYS A 76 4.25 -0.72 -7.92
C LYS A 76 2.82 -0.46 -7.49
N PHE A 77 2.65 0.46 -6.54
CA PHE A 77 1.37 1.06 -6.21
C PHE A 77 1.13 2.33 -7.02
N THR A 78 -0.07 2.50 -7.54
CA THR A 78 -0.54 3.76 -8.15
C THR A 78 -1.86 4.15 -7.50
N LEU A 79 -1.99 5.38 -7.01
CA LEU A 79 -3.16 5.87 -6.27
C LEU A 79 -3.70 7.14 -6.92
N ASN A 80 -5.02 7.23 -7.02
CA ASN A 80 -5.75 8.40 -7.49
C ASN A 80 -7.04 8.60 -6.67
N PRO A 81 -7.40 9.82 -6.25
CA PRO A 81 -8.73 10.11 -5.73
C PRO A 81 -9.81 9.74 -6.76
N THR A 82 -10.90 9.19 -6.28
CA THR A 82 -12.07 8.84 -7.11
C THR A 82 -12.93 10.05 -7.45
N SER A 83 -12.96 11.04 -6.57
CA SER A 83 -13.72 12.28 -6.76
C SER A 83 -12.93 13.30 -7.57
N SER A 84 -13.57 13.90 -8.58
CA SER A 84 -12.96 14.98 -9.34
C SER A 84 -12.57 16.17 -8.45
N GLY A 85 -11.38 16.73 -8.67
CA GLY A 85 -10.86 17.85 -7.88
C GLY A 85 -10.32 17.48 -6.49
N ALA A 86 -10.52 16.24 -6.02
CA ALA A 86 -9.97 15.80 -4.74
C ALA A 86 -8.45 15.53 -4.81
N THR A 87 -7.87 15.41 -3.63
CA THR A 87 -6.43 15.19 -3.40
C THR A 87 -6.24 14.03 -2.43
N LEU A 88 -5.06 13.42 -2.40
CA LEU A 88 -4.74 12.35 -1.47
C LEU A 88 -4.51 12.92 -0.07
N ASN A 89 -5.15 12.33 0.94
CA ASN A 89 -5.07 12.68 2.36
C ASN A 89 -5.18 11.42 3.24
N VAL A 90 -4.39 10.40 2.91
CA VAL A 90 -4.43 9.09 3.57
C VAL A 90 -3.34 8.99 4.64
N SER A 91 -3.70 8.47 5.82
CA SER A 91 -2.72 8.14 6.87
C SER A 91 -2.07 6.80 6.60
N LYS A 92 -0.85 6.60 7.13
CA LYS A 92 -0.11 5.34 7.03
C LYS A 92 -0.96 4.13 7.46
N GLY A 93 -1.55 4.19 8.65
CA GLY A 93 -2.35 3.09 9.18
C GLY A 93 -3.59 2.77 8.35
N ARG A 94 -4.26 3.78 7.77
CA ARG A 94 -5.40 3.56 6.86
C ARG A 94 -4.93 2.88 5.57
N TRP A 95 -3.85 3.39 4.97
CA TRP A 95 -3.32 2.85 3.73
C TRP A 95 -2.88 1.39 3.87
N GLU A 96 -2.11 1.08 4.91
CA GLU A 96 -1.70 -0.31 5.19
C GLU A 96 -2.92 -1.21 5.44
N GLY A 97 -3.96 -0.70 6.12
CA GLY A 97 -5.22 -1.42 6.31
C GLY A 97 -5.94 -1.74 4.99
N CYS A 98 -5.97 -0.80 4.05
CA CYS A 98 -6.54 -1.01 2.73
C CYS A 98 -5.76 -2.08 1.94
N ILE A 99 -4.43 -2.07 2.01
CA ILE A 99 -3.61 -3.09 1.34
C ILE A 99 -3.86 -4.48 1.95
N ARG A 100 -3.92 -4.59 3.28
CA ARG A 100 -4.24 -5.86 3.95
C ARG A 100 -5.61 -6.40 3.53
N ALA A 101 -6.63 -5.54 3.49
CA ALA A 101 -7.96 -5.94 3.06
C ALA A 101 -8.01 -6.35 1.59
N ALA A 102 -7.28 -5.64 0.71
CA ALA A 102 -7.16 -6.03 -0.70
C ALA A 102 -6.40 -7.35 -0.87
N ARG A 103 -5.32 -7.57 -0.13
CA ARG A 103 -4.55 -8.83 -0.13
C ARG A 103 -5.33 -10.00 0.45
N ALA A 104 -6.24 -9.78 1.40
CA ALA A 104 -7.15 -10.83 1.84
C ALA A 104 -8.07 -11.33 0.71
N THR A 105 -8.38 -10.48 -0.29
CA THR A 105 -9.15 -10.87 -1.48
C THR A 105 -8.25 -11.39 -2.61
N CYS A 106 -7.08 -10.79 -2.80
CA CYS A 106 -6.08 -11.17 -3.81
C CYS A 106 -4.72 -11.49 -3.16
N PRO A 107 -4.55 -12.71 -2.59
CA PRO A 107 -3.38 -13.07 -1.80
C PRO A 107 -2.07 -12.96 -2.57
N THR A 108 -2.12 -13.23 -3.87
CA THR A 108 -0.97 -13.16 -4.79
C THR A 108 -1.30 -12.31 -6.01
N GLY A 109 -0.26 -11.93 -6.76
CA GLY A 109 -0.44 -11.24 -8.03
C GLY A 109 -0.78 -9.76 -7.92
N SER A 110 -1.06 -9.19 -9.09
CA SER A 110 -1.51 -7.82 -9.29
C SER A 110 -3.01 -7.69 -9.03
N PHE A 111 -3.43 -6.52 -8.57
CA PHE A 111 -4.84 -6.24 -8.32
C PHE A 111 -5.16 -4.76 -8.47
N LYS A 112 -6.45 -4.45 -8.59
CA LYS A 112 -7.01 -3.11 -8.41
C LYS A 112 -8.03 -3.13 -7.28
N SER A 113 -8.16 -2.02 -6.56
CA SER A 113 -9.11 -1.89 -5.45
C SER A 113 -9.38 -0.41 -5.17
N THR A 114 -10.40 -0.15 -4.37
CA THR A 114 -10.72 1.21 -3.89
C THR A 114 -10.66 1.24 -2.38
N CYS A 115 -9.75 2.04 -1.82
CA CYS A 115 -9.62 2.28 -0.39
C CYS A 115 -10.68 3.28 0.05
N VAL A 116 -11.49 2.90 1.04
CA VAL A 116 -12.59 3.74 1.54
C VAL A 116 -12.03 4.93 2.32
N GLY A 117 -12.39 6.14 1.90
CA GLY A 117 -11.83 7.40 2.38
C GLY A 117 -10.38 7.61 1.93
N GLY A 118 -9.68 8.50 2.65
CA GLY A 118 -8.26 8.78 2.41
C GLY A 118 -8.00 9.76 1.27
N ALA A 119 -9.00 10.22 0.53
CA ALA A 119 -8.93 11.45 -0.23
C ALA A 119 -9.42 12.64 0.60
N SER A 120 -9.15 13.87 0.17
CA SER A 120 -9.77 15.07 0.75
C SER A 120 -11.28 15.08 0.59
N THR A 121 -11.80 14.37 -0.41
CA THR A 121 -13.23 14.05 -0.56
C THR A 121 -13.37 12.70 -1.25
N GLY A 122 -14.11 11.77 -0.62
CA GLY A 122 -14.35 10.43 -1.14
C GLY A 122 -13.17 9.47 -0.96
N ASP A 123 -13.06 8.53 -1.89
CA ASP A 123 -12.21 7.33 -1.79
C ASP A 123 -10.95 7.44 -2.66
N ILE A 124 -10.01 6.51 -2.48
CA ILE A 124 -8.81 6.37 -3.33
C ILE A 124 -8.92 5.10 -4.16
N ALA A 125 -8.91 5.22 -5.49
CA ALA A 125 -8.66 4.10 -6.38
C ALA A 125 -7.17 3.78 -6.41
N PHE A 126 -6.81 2.50 -6.32
CA PHE A 126 -5.42 2.08 -6.36
C PHE A 126 -5.20 0.76 -7.09
N THR A 127 -4.00 0.60 -7.63
CA THR A 127 -3.54 -0.63 -8.29
C THR A 127 -2.23 -1.07 -7.70
N LEU A 128 -2.03 -2.39 -7.62
CA LEU A 128 -0.75 -3.03 -7.43
C LEU A 128 -0.39 -3.79 -8.72
N THR A 129 0.75 -3.47 -9.31
CA THR A 129 1.28 -4.14 -10.50
C THR A 129 2.73 -4.56 -10.28
N ASN A 130 3.18 -5.60 -10.98
CA ASN A 130 4.61 -5.82 -11.20
C ASN A 130 5.04 -4.93 -12.39
N PRO A 131 5.90 -3.92 -12.18
CA PRO A 131 6.26 -2.91 -13.18
C PRO A 131 7.15 -3.43 -14.33
#